data_AF-B4QZL6-F1
#
_entry.id   AF-B4QZL6-F1
#
_cell.length_a   1.000
_cell.length_b   1.000
_cell.length_c   1.000
_cell.angle_alpha   90.00
_cell.angle_beta   90.00
_cell.angle_gamma   90.00
#
_symmetry.space_group_name_H-M   'P 1'
#
loop_
_entity.id
_entity.type
_entity.pdbx_description
1 polymer ?
#
loop_
_entity_poly.entity_id
_entity_poly.type
_entity_poly.pdbx_seq_one_letter_code
_entity_poly.pdbx_strand_id
1 'polypeptide(L)'
;MQNKRRLLREYRSYDDLSEHYRMFGSQSLDSLQDRVDMNPSGCDGLSTDGLDFCSQSYSGLLREHNFKIKSYYYNVGNCVHCRKRIRFAMASLRCRACPLRCHIGCSRQLTVNCIPQPQIRTKRGCLSDYAPRVAPMVPALIVHCVTEIEARGLQHEGLYRVSSTREKCKRLRRKLLRGKSTPHLGNKDTHTLCCCVKDFLRQLVHPLIPIYHRRDFEEATRHEDRLAVEMAVYLAVLELHQAHRDTLAYLMLHWQRIAESPAVRMTVNNLAVIFAPTLFGDLDVTLENVVTWQRVLKVLLLMPAGFWSQFLEVHPLPSSLGSTYDFEDRYNQRHWDSSSNLGWSSVKTYFRSMVNLSSTHL
;
A
#
# COMPACT_ATOMS: atom_id res chain seq x y z
N MET A 1 26.13 56.92 -8.68
CA MET A 1 24.94 56.04 -8.62
C MET A 1 25.12 54.90 -9.62
N GLN A 2 25.82 53.85 -9.18
CA GLN A 2 26.37 52.78 -10.03
C GLN A 2 25.40 51.61 -10.25
N ASN A 3 25.45 51.10 -11.48
CA ASN A 3 24.86 49.88 -12.01
C ASN A 3 24.96 48.66 -11.08
N LYS A 4 23.81 48.08 -10.70
CA LYS A 4 23.69 46.70 -10.19
C LYS A 4 23.10 45.78 -11.27
N ARG A 5 23.98 45.20 -12.10
CA ARG A 5 23.71 44.01 -12.94
C ARG A 5 24.82 42.99 -12.68
N ARG A 6 24.49 41.90 -11.96
CA ARG A 6 25.20 40.60 -11.76
C ARG A 6 24.84 40.08 -10.35
N LEU A 7 24.40 38.85 -10.08
CA LEU A 7 24.39 37.56 -10.79
C LEU A 7 23.14 36.76 -10.39
N LEU A 8 22.22 36.54 -11.34
CA LEU A 8 21.36 35.35 -11.33
C LEU A 8 22.18 34.26 -12.01
N ARG A 9 22.67 33.28 -11.24
CA ARG A 9 23.31 32.09 -11.80
C ARG A 9 22.17 31.17 -12.26
N GLU A 10 21.88 31.19 -13.55
CA GLU A 10 20.99 30.20 -14.19
C GLU A 10 21.58 28.80 -13.97
N TYR A 11 20.92 27.97 -13.17
CA TYR A 11 21.18 26.54 -13.16
C TYR A 11 20.47 25.91 -14.36
N ARG A 12 21.24 25.59 -15.40
CA ARG A 12 20.81 24.79 -16.55
C ARG A 12 21.44 23.41 -16.43
N SER A 13 20.72 22.45 -15.84
CA SER A 13 20.76 20.99 -16.11
C SER A 13 20.32 20.20 -14.88
N TYR A 14 19.57 19.11 -15.08
CA TYR A 14 19.12 18.18 -14.04
C TYR A 14 20.24 17.28 -13.50
N ASP A 15 21.41 17.24 -14.16
CA ASP A 15 22.50 16.32 -13.83
C ASP A 15 23.38 16.79 -12.65
N ASP A 16 23.35 18.07 -12.28
CA ASP A 16 24.19 18.65 -11.20
C ASP A 16 23.75 18.25 -9.77
N LEU A 17 22.59 17.61 -9.60
CA LEU A 17 22.13 17.08 -8.30
C LEU A 17 22.59 15.63 -8.05
N SER A 18 23.27 15.02 -9.03
CA SER A 18 23.75 13.63 -9.01
C SER A 18 25.04 13.47 -8.19
N GLU A 19 25.93 14.47 -8.21
CA GLU A 19 27.29 14.29 -7.68
C GLU A 19 27.40 14.24 -6.15
N HIS A 20 26.37 14.68 -5.41
CA HIS A 20 26.38 14.72 -3.94
C HIS A 20 25.82 13.47 -3.24
N TYR A 21 25.40 12.44 -3.99
CA TYR A 21 24.67 11.30 -3.42
C TYR A 21 25.16 9.93 -3.90
N ARG A 22 26.48 9.69 -3.84
CA ARG A 22 27.07 8.34 -4.06
C ARG A 22 26.90 7.37 -2.87
N MET A 23 25.79 7.42 -2.13
CA MET A 23 25.56 6.45 -1.03
C MET A 23 25.06 5.09 -1.52
N PHE A 24 24.55 5.00 -2.76
CA PHE A 24 24.16 3.75 -3.40
C PHE A 24 24.84 3.64 -4.76
N GLY A 25 26.15 3.41 -4.73
CA GLY A 25 26.88 3.02 -5.94
C GLY A 25 26.36 1.67 -6.42
N SER A 26 25.93 1.61 -7.69
CA SER A 26 25.61 0.38 -8.39
C SER A 26 26.84 -0.52 -8.41
N GLN A 27 26.81 -1.64 -7.70
CA GLN A 27 27.75 -2.72 -7.99
C GLN A 27 27.34 -3.35 -9.33
N SER A 28 28.31 -3.37 -10.24
CA SER A 28 28.24 -3.95 -11.58
C SER A 28 27.80 -5.42 -11.53
N LEU A 29 26.97 -5.83 -12.48
CA LEU A 29 26.28 -7.13 -12.54
C LEU A 29 27.16 -8.29 -13.07
N ASP A 30 28.49 -8.15 -13.06
CA ASP A 30 29.40 -9.05 -13.79
C ASP A 30 30.42 -9.80 -12.92
N SER A 31 30.17 -9.98 -11.62
CA SER A 31 31.07 -10.78 -10.78
C SER A 31 30.31 -11.46 -9.64
N LEU A 32 29.85 -12.70 -9.89
CA LEU A 32 29.81 -13.84 -8.97
C LEU A 32 29.02 -14.99 -9.64
N GLN A 33 29.57 -15.47 -10.76
CA GLN A 33 29.28 -16.80 -11.27
C GLN A 33 30.40 -17.68 -10.71
N ASP A 34 30.27 -18.17 -9.48
CA ASP A 34 31.07 -19.32 -9.04
C ASP A 34 30.30 -20.18 -8.04
N ARG A 35 30.36 -21.47 -8.34
CA ARG A 35 29.59 -22.59 -7.78
C ARG A 35 30.00 -22.88 -6.34
N VAL A 36 29.03 -23.26 -5.50
CA VAL A 36 29.18 -24.40 -4.57
C VAL A 36 27.83 -25.11 -4.41
N ASP A 37 27.71 -26.28 -5.05
CA ASP A 37 26.78 -27.34 -4.65
C ASP A 37 27.22 -27.92 -3.32
N MET A 38 26.30 -28.06 -2.35
CA MET A 38 26.33 -29.14 -1.35
C MET A 38 24.93 -29.36 -0.78
N ASN A 39 24.28 -30.41 -1.25
CA ASN A 39 23.32 -31.18 -0.46
C ASN A 39 24.07 -32.42 0.05
N PRO A 40 23.84 -32.87 1.30
CA PRO A 40 23.63 -34.31 1.44
C PRO A 40 22.54 -34.68 2.46
N SER A 41 21.80 -35.73 2.09
CA SER A 41 21.00 -36.65 2.94
C SER A 41 19.61 -36.14 3.34
N GLY A 42 18.48 -36.75 2.97
CA GLY A 42 18.24 -38.12 2.52
C GLY A 42 17.13 -38.72 3.37
N CYS A 43 15.89 -38.70 2.89
CA CYS A 43 14.93 -39.78 3.12
C CYS A 43 13.84 -39.77 2.04
N ASP A 44 13.80 -40.88 1.33
CA ASP A 44 12.82 -41.34 0.35
C ASP A 44 11.40 -41.37 0.95
N GLY A 45 10.28 -41.23 0.25
CA GLY A 45 9.97 -41.26 -1.16
C GLY A 45 8.52 -41.77 -1.28
N LEU A 46 7.67 -41.07 -2.06
CA LEU A 46 6.62 -41.65 -2.91
C LEU A 46 5.81 -40.53 -3.60
N SER A 47 5.83 -40.63 -4.92
CA SER A 47 5.43 -39.72 -5.99
C SER A 47 3.92 -39.50 -6.10
N THR A 48 3.49 -38.34 -6.62
CA THR A 48 3.05 -38.14 -8.03
C THR A 48 2.49 -36.73 -8.27
N ASP A 49 2.98 -36.10 -9.34
CA ASP A 49 2.39 -35.07 -10.21
C ASP A 49 2.03 -33.71 -9.58
N GLY A 50 2.67 -32.58 -9.93
CA GLY A 50 3.11 -32.17 -11.26
C GLY A 50 2.27 -31.00 -11.75
N LEU A 51 2.31 -29.87 -11.04
CA LEU A 51 1.88 -28.56 -11.56
C LEU A 51 2.77 -27.45 -10.97
N ASP A 52 3.68 -26.99 -11.81
CA ASP A 52 4.46 -25.76 -11.61
C ASP A 52 3.52 -24.58 -11.35
N PHE A 53 3.48 -24.14 -10.09
CA PHE A 53 2.76 -22.93 -9.72
C PHE A 53 3.69 -21.72 -9.92
N CYS A 54 3.62 -21.18 -11.13
CA CYS A 54 4.24 -19.92 -11.54
C CYS A 54 4.10 -18.85 -10.47
N SER A 55 5.26 -18.32 -10.05
CA SER A 55 5.56 -17.14 -9.23
C SER A 55 4.37 -16.20 -9.00
N GLN A 56 3.55 -16.55 -8.01
CA GLN A 56 2.43 -15.74 -7.55
C GLN A 56 2.96 -14.62 -6.65
N SER A 57 3.38 -13.50 -7.23
CA SER A 57 3.66 -12.26 -6.51
C SER A 57 2.34 -11.63 -6.02
N TYR A 58 1.73 -12.21 -4.98
CA TYR A 58 0.49 -11.70 -4.41
C TYR A 58 0.84 -10.64 -3.38
N SER A 59 0.23 -9.47 -3.57
CA SER A 59 0.11 -8.45 -2.54
C SER A 59 -0.31 -9.11 -1.23
N GLY A 60 0.35 -8.78 -0.12
CA GLY A 60 0.22 -9.41 1.21
C GLY A 60 -1.16 -9.37 1.89
N LEU A 61 -2.25 -9.17 1.14
CA LEU A 61 -3.63 -9.07 1.58
C LEU A 61 -4.44 -10.34 1.23
N LEU A 62 -3.91 -11.52 1.59
CA LEU A 62 -4.54 -12.81 1.31
C LEU A 62 -5.55 -13.19 2.39
N ARG A 63 -6.71 -12.51 2.39
CA ARG A 63 -7.81 -12.84 3.31
C ARG A 63 -8.88 -13.69 2.60
N GLU A 64 -9.23 -14.82 3.21
CA GLU A 64 -10.32 -15.66 2.73
C GLU A 64 -11.70 -15.06 2.99
N HIS A 65 -12.68 -15.45 2.17
CA HIS A 65 -14.06 -15.02 2.35
C HIS A 65 -14.80 -15.89 3.36
N ASN A 66 -15.44 -15.25 4.34
CA ASN A 66 -16.41 -15.92 5.21
C ASN A 66 -17.82 -15.80 4.62
N PHE A 67 -18.33 -16.87 4.00
CA PHE A 67 -19.62 -16.88 3.31
C PHE A 67 -20.80 -17.22 4.22
N LYS A 68 -21.96 -16.63 3.89
CA LYS A 68 -23.28 -17.07 4.36
C LYS A 68 -24.19 -17.32 3.16
N ILE A 69 -24.93 -18.44 3.18
CA ILE A 69 -25.98 -18.72 2.19
C ILE A 69 -27.16 -17.80 2.48
N LYS A 70 -27.67 -17.13 1.45
CA LYS A 70 -28.84 -16.25 1.54
C LYS A 70 -29.70 -16.33 0.28
N SER A 71 -31.00 -16.45 0.46
CA SER A 71 -32.00 -16.30 -0.59
C SER A 71 -32.49 -14.87 -0.66
N TYR A 72 -32.69 -14.34 -1.87
CA TYR A 72 -33.07 -12.96 -2.08
C TYR A 72 -34.40 -12.85 -2.81
N TYR A 73 -35.34 -12.13 -2.21
CA TYR A 73 -36.66 -11.83 -2.77
C TYR A 73 -36.70 -10.44 -3.43
N TYR A 74 -35.54 -9.92 -3.81
CA TYR A 74 -35.35 -8.64 -4.49
C TYR A 74 -34.07 -8.67 -5.33
N ASN A 75 -33.89 -7.71 -6.22
CA ASN A 75 -32.71 -7.65 -7.08
C ASN A 75 -31.44 -7.31 -6.28
N VAL A 76 -30.49 -8.26 -6.22
CA VAL A 76 -29.20 -8.10 -5.53
C VAL A 76 -28.00 -7.89 -6.46
N GLY A 77 -28.25 -7.85 -7.75
CA GLY A 77 -27.24 -7.71 -8.79
C GLY A 77 -26.69 -9.04 -9.29
N ASN A 78 -25.44 -9.01 -9.71
CA ASN A 78 -24.81 -10.07 -10.49
C ASN A 78 -23.78 -10.83 -9.65
N CYS A 79 -23.59 -12.11 -9.98
CA CYS A 79 -22.51 -12.93 -9.44
C CYS A 79 -21.16 -12.34 -9.86
N VAL A 80 -20.23 -12.19 -8.90
CA VAL A 80 -18.90 -11.62 -9.16
C VAL A 80 -18.08 -12.48 -10.14
N HIS A 81 -18.22 -13.81 -10.08
CA HIS A 81 -17.51 -14.74 -10.95
C HIS A 81 -18.10 -14.78 -12.37
N CYS A 82 -19.29 -15.37 -12.55
CA CYS A 82 -19.85 -15.61 -13.88
C CYS A 82 -20.57 -14.41 -14.50
N ARG A 83 -20.68 -13.28 -13.78
CA ARG A 83 -21.33 -12.03 -14.22
C ARG A 83 -22.83 -12.13 -14.55
N LYS A 84 -23.43 -13.32 -14.44
CA LYS A 84 -24.88 -13.53 -14.60
C LYS A 84 -25.64 -13.01 -13.36
N ARG A 85 -26.90 -12.60 -13.56
CA ARG A 85 -27.78 -12.12 -12.48
C ARG A 85 -28.11 -13.26 -11.50
N ILE A 86 -28.05 -12.97 -10.20
CA ILE A 86 -28.56 -13.88 -9.16
C ILE A 86 -30.09 -13.78 -9.19
N ARG A 87 -30.77 -14.91 -9.51
CA ARG A 87 -32.22 -14.95 -9.74
C ARG A 87 -33.01 -14.76 -8.45
N PHE A 88 -34.25 -14.26 -8.60
CA PHE A 88 -35.22 -14.13 -7.51
C PHE A 88 -35.46 -15.49 -6.82
N ALA A 89 -35.58 -15.46 -5.49
CA ALA A 89 -35.80 -16.63 -4.62
C ALA A 89 -34.73 -17.74 -4.69
N MET A 90 -33.64 -17.56 -5.44
CA MET A 90 -32.54 -18.51 -5.49
C MET A 90 -31.50 -18.22 -4.42
N ALA A 91 -31.00 -19.28 -3.78
CA ALA A 91 -29.93 -19.18 -2.81
C ALA A 91 -28.60 -18.81 -3.47
N SER A 92 -27.82 -17.95 -2.81
CA SER A 92 -26.49 -17.53 -3.25
C SER A 92 -25.60 -17.26 -2.04
N LEU A 93 -24.29 -17.17 -2.27
CA LEU A 93 -23.31 -16.90 -1.23
C LEU A 93 -23.04 -15.40 -1.14
N ARG A 94 -23.03 -14.87 0.09
CA ARG A 94 -22.64 -13.50 0.40
C ARG A 94 -21.54 -13.52 1.45
N CYS A 95 -20.45 -12.78 1.19
CA CYS A 95 -19.41 -12.59 2.18
C CYS A 95 -19.93 -11.71 3.34
N ARG A 96 -19.54 -12.03 4.57
CA ARG A 96 -19.92 -11.25 5.77
C ARG A 96 -19.18 -9.93 5.87
N ALA A 97 -17.93 -9.87 5.38
CA ALA A 97 -17.04 -8.73 5.56
C ALA A 97 -16.94 -7.80 4.34
N CYS A 98 -17.11 -8.33 3.13
CA CYS A 98 -16.99 -7.58 1.89
C CYS A 98 -18.29 -7.63 1.06
N PRO A 99 -18.46 -6.79 0.02
CA PRO A 99 -19.71 -6.71 -0.72
C PRO A 99 -19.89 -7.86 -1.73
N LEU A 100 -19.00 -8.86 -1.74
CA LEU A 100 -18.99 -9.96 -2.69
C LEU A 100 -20.25 -10.82 -2.55
N ARG A 101 -20.84 -11.12 -3.71
CA ARG A 101 -21.93 -12.08 -3.87
C ARG A 101 -21.62 -12.99 -5.06
N CYS A 102 -21.87 -14.29 -4.91
CA CYS A 102 -21.70 -15.24 -5.99
C CYS A 102 -22.72 -16.37 -5.91
N HIS A 103 -22.94 -17.09 -7.01
CA HIS A 103 -23.70 -18.33 -6.96
C HIS A 103 -22.95 -19.38 -6.14
N ILE A 104 -23.70 -20.33 -5.55
CA ILE A 104 -23.12 -21.40 -4.75
C ILE A 104 -22.07 -22.19 -5.54
N GLY A 105 -22.39 -22.59 -6.78
CA GLY A 105 -21.44 -23.30 -7.64
C GLY A 105 -20.27 -22.46 -8.16
N CYS A 106 -20.30 -21.13 -8.04
CA CYS A 106 -19.21 -20.26 -8.48
C CYS A 106 -18.15 -20.01 -7.40
N SER A 107 -18.37 -20.43 -6.15
CA SER A 107 -17.45 -20.11 -5.05
C SER A 107 -16.05 -20.67 -5.23
N ARG A 108 -15.95 -21.90 -5.74
CA ARG A 108 -14.68 -22.61 -5.95
C ARG A 108 -13.80 -22.00 -7.03
N GLN A 109 -14.34 -21.10 -7.85
CA GLN A 109 -13.65 -20.46 -8.98
C GLN A 109 -13.33 -18.98 -8.68
N LEU A 110 -13.51 -18.53 -7.43
CA LEU A 110 -13.19 -17.16 -7.04
C LEU A 110 -11.67 -16.99 -6.90
N THR A 111 -11.10 -16.10 -7.71
CA THR A 111 -9.69 -15.69 -7.63
C THR A 111 -9.49 -14.39 -6.83
N VAL A 112 -10.57 -13.82 -6.32
CA VAL A 112 -10.57 -12.52 -5.64
C VAL A 112 -10.52 -12.70 -4.12
N ASN A 113 -9.59 -12.00 -3.46
CA ASN A 113 -9.47 -12.01 -2.00
C ASN A 113 -10.56 -11.16 -1.32
N CYS A 114 -10.80 -11.43 -0.04
CA CYS A 114 -11.74 -10.67 0.77
C CYS A 114 -11.13 -9.34 1.21
N ILE A 115 -11.71 -8.23 0.73
CA ILE A 115 -11.34 -6.89 1.15
C ILE A 115 -12.49 -6.32 2.00
N PRO A 116 -12.37 -6.32 3.34
CA PRO A 116 -13.44 -5.88 4.22
C PRO A 116 -13.78 -4.40 3.99
N GLN A 117 -15.06 -4.05 4.15
CA GLN A 117 -15.52 -2.67 4.04
C GLN A 117 -15.44 -1.95 5.39
N PRO A 118 -15.29 -0.61 5.40
CA PRO A 118 -15.47 0.17 6.61
C PRO A 118 -16.88 -0.04 7.17
N GLN A 119 -17.00 -0.12 8.50
CA GLN A 119 -18.29 -0.23 9.18
C GLN A 119 -19.00 1.13 9.34
N ILE A 120 -18.25 2.23 9.27
CA ILE A 120 -18.77 3.58 9.52
C ILE A 120 -19.56 4.07 8.29
N ARG A 121 -20.82 4.49 8.52
CA ARG A 121 -21.71 5.00 7.47
C ARG A 121 -21.45 6.46 7.12
N THR A 122 -21.08 7.27 8.11
CA THR A 122 -20.80 8.70 7.96
C THR A 122 -19.32 8.94 7.77
N LYS A 123 -18.93 9.37 6.57
CA LYS A 123 -17.52 9.62 6.22
C LYS A 123 -17.25 11.10 6.42
N ARG A 124 -16.49 11.45 7.46
CA ARG A 124 -16.04 12.83 7.73
C ARG A 124 -14.84 13.21 6.86
N GLY A 125 -14.22 12.21 6.21
CA GLY A 125 -13.12 12.42 5.29
C GLY A 125 -11.76 12.06 5.87
N CYS A 126 -11.72 11.57 7.12
CA CYS A 126 -10.52 10.98 7.70
C CYS A 126 -10.24 9.62 7.06
N LEU A 127 -8.96 9.22 6.96
CA LEU A 127 -8.56 7.96 6.35
C LEU A 127 -9.24 6.75 7.02
N SER A 128 -9.30 6.76 8.36
CA SER A 128 -9.94 5.71 9.18
C SER A 128 -11.43 5.49 8.86
N ASP A 129 -12.13 6.49 8.31
CA ASP A 129 -13.54 6.33 7.89
C ASP A 129 -13.69 5.42 6.65
N TYR A 130 -12.60 5.22 5.91
CA TYR A 130 -12.56 4.45 4.67
C TYR A 130 -11.88 3.08 4.83
N ALA A 131 -11.13 2.88 5.91
CA ALA A 131 -10.41 1.66 6.22
C ALA A 131 -11.32 0.63 6.93
N PRO A 132 -11.05 -0.68 6.77
CA PRO A 132 -11.67 -1.70 7.62
C PRO A 132 -11.19 -1.56 9.07
N ARG A 133 -11.94 -2.12 10.02
CA ARG A 133 -11.55 -2.17 11.45
C ARG A 133 -10.56 -3.29 11.78
N VAL A 134 -10.21 -4.12 10.80
CA VAL A 134 -9.30 -5.25 10.96
C VAL A 134 -8.05 -4.97 10.15
N ALA A 135 -6.89 -5.32 10.70
CA ALA A 135 -5.62 -5.14 10.01
C ALA A 135 -5.51 -6.09 8.80
N PRO A 136 -4.81 -5.66 7.75
CA PRO A 136 -4.29 -4.31 7.58
C PRO A 136 -5.40 -3.32 7.22
N MET A 137 -5.36 -2.14 7.84
CA MET A 137 -6.39 -1.10 7.78
C MET A 137 -6.26 -0.23 6.53
N VAL A 138 -6.26 -0.88 5.35
CA VAL A 138 -6.14 -0.21 4.05
C VAL A 138 -7.53 -0.02 3.42
N PRO A 139 -7.89 1.21 2.98
CA PRO A 139 -9.15 1.44 2.29
C PRO A 139 -9.34 0.55 1.06
N ALA A 140 -10.50 -0.08 0.95
CA ALA A 140 -10.81 -0.98 -0.16
C ALA A 140 -10.64 -0.33 -1.55
N LEU A 141 -10.88 0.99 -1.65
CA LEU A 141 -10.61 1.75 -2.87
C LEU A 141 -9.14 1.66 -3.30
N ILE A 142 -8.21 1.85 -2.34
CA ILE A 142 -6.77 1.79 -2.61
C ILE A 142 -6.41 0.36 -3.03
N VAL A 143 -6.84 -0.64 -2.25
CA VAL A 143 -6.55 -2.05 -2.55
C VAL A 143 -7.01 -2.42 -3.96
N HIS A 144 -8.29 -2.20 -4.29
CA HIS A 144 -8.83 -2.55 -5.61
C HIS A 144 -8.12 -1.83 -6.75
N CYS A 145 -7.83 -0.52 -6.62
CA CYS A 145 -7.13 0.22 -7.67
C CYS A 145 -5.70 -0.27 -7.85
N VAL A 146 -4.95 -0.44 -6.75
CA VAL A 146 -3.54 -0.86 -6.77
C VAL A 146 -3.41 -2.28 -7.34
N THR A 147 -4.22 -3.22 -6.88
CA THR A 147 -4.20 -4.60 -7.41
C THR A 147 -4.46 -4.62 -8.92
N GLU A 148 -5.42 -3.83 -9.40
CA GLU A 148 -5.71 -3.74 -10.83
C GLU A 148 -4.60 -3.00 -11.61
N ILE A 149 -3.97 -1.98 -11.04
CA ILE A 149 -2.80 -1.31 -11.65
C ILE A 149 -1.63 -2.28 -11.75
N GLU A 150 -1.37 -3.09 -10.74
CA GLU A 150 -0.26 -4.05 -10.78
C GLU A 150 -0.51 -5.19 -11.75
N ALA A 151 -1.75 -5.71 -11.80
CA ALA A 151 -2.10 -6.85 -12.64
C ALA A 151 -1.92 -6.61 -14.15
N ARG A 152 -2.05 -5.36 -14.62
CA ARG A 152 -1.93 -5.03 -16.06
C ARG A 152 -1.14 -3.77 -16.37
N GLY A 153 -0.89 -2.92 -15.39
CA GLY A 153 -0.30 -1.59 -15.56
C GLY A 153 1.22 -1.59 -15.62
N LEU A 154 1.90 -2.61 -15.08
CA LEU A 154 3.38 -2.62 -14.95
C LEU A 154 4.14 -2.68 -16.27
N GLN A 155 3.44 -2.81 -17.40
CA GLN A 155 4.01 -2.73 -18.75
C GLN A 155 3.70 -1.41 -19.46
N HIS A 156 2.99 -0.48 -18.81
CA HIS A 156 2.61 0.82 -19.38
C HIS A 156 3.54 1.92 -18.90
N GLU A 157 4.07 2.71 -19.84
CA GLU A 157 4.90 3.87 -19.53
C GLU A 157 4.13 4.95 -18.75
N GLY A 158 4.81 5.58 -17.79
CA GLY A 158 4.34 6.81 -17.16
C GLY A 158 3.15 6.61 -16.21
N LEU A 159 3.05 5.45 -15.54
CA LEU A 159 2.08 5.27 -14.46
C LEU A 159 2.21 6.42 -13.44
N TYR A 160 1.07 6.90 -12.96
CA TYR A 160 0.94 8.08 -12.09
C TYR A 160 1.42 9.43 -12.64
N ARG A 161 2.28 9.49 -13.67
CA ARG A 161 2.65 10.74 -14.35
C ARG A 161 1.53 11.22 -15.27
N VAL A 162 1.02 10.34 -16.13
CA VAL A 162 -0.04 10.66 -17.08
C VAL A 162 -1.38 10.87 -16.35
N SER A 163 -2.09 11.93 -16.73
CA SER A 163 -3.36 12.31 -16.11
C SER A 163 -4.58 11.89 -16.95
N SER A 164 -5.63 11.43 -16.29
CA SER A 164 -6.96 11.22 -16.87
C SER A 164 -7.86 12.44 -16.59
N THR A 165 -8.99 12.55 -17.31
CA THR A 165 -9.97 13.61 -17.07
C THR A 165 -10.54 13.58 -15.65
N ARG A 166 -10.73 14.77 -15.06
CA ARG A 166 -11.19 14.95 -13.67
C ARG A 166 -12.54 14.27 -13.43
N GLU A 167 -13.42 14.29 -14.42
CA GLU A 167 -14.76 13.71 -14.38
C GLU A 167 -14.70 12.19 -14.28
N LYS A 168 -13.82 11.54 -15.07
CA LYS A 168 -13.61 10.08 -15.03
C LYS A 168 -13.13 9.67 -13.64
N CYS A 169 -12.15 10.38 -13.10
CA CYS A 169 -11.56 10.13 -11.77
C CYS A 169 -12.60 10.32 -10.66
N LYS A 170 -13.30 11.46 -10.64
CA LYS A 170 -14.35 11.77 -9.64
C LYS A 170 -15.51 10.76 -9.70
N ARG A 171 -15.90 10.33 -10.91
CA ARG A 171 -16.95 9.31 -11.10
C ARG A 171 -16.49 7.95 -10.57
N LEU A 172 -15.26 7.53 -10.87
CA LEU A 172 -14.71 6.27 -10.38
C LEU A 172 -14.60 6.27 -8.85
N ARG A 173 -14.01 7.32 -8.26
CA ARG A 173 -13.88 7.46 -6.81
C ARG A 173 -15.23 7.39 -6.10
N ARG A 174 -16.23 8.16 -6.55
CA ARG A 174 -17.60 8.09 -5.99
C ARG A 174 -18.20 6.68 -6.10
N LYS A 175 -17.98 5.98 -7.21
CA LYS A 175 -18.46 4.59 -7.39
C LYS A 175 -17.83 3.65 -6.37
N LEU A 176 -16.51 3.73 -6.19
CA LEU A 176 -15.75 2.88 -5.25
C LEU A 176 -16.12 3.17 -3.79
N LEU A 177 -16.22 4.45 -3.42
CA LEU A 177 -16.56 4.86 -2.06
C LEU A 177 -17.99 4.51 -1.63
N ARG A 178 -18.91 4.22 -2.56
CA ARG A 178 -20.27 3.74 -2.24
C ARG A 178 -20.29 2.31 -1.67
N GLY A 179 -19.28 1.48 -1.95
CA GLY A 179 -19.13 0.14 -1.35
C GLY A 179 -20.26 -0.86 -1.60
N LYS A 180 -21.18 -0.60 -2.55
CA LYS A 180 -22.41 -1.42 -2.75
C LYS A 180 -22.16 -2.79 -3.40
N SER A 181 -21.08 -2.92 -4.16
CA SER A 181 -20.71 -4.12 -4.90
C SER A 181 -19.19 -4.16 -5.08
N THR A 182 -18.64 -5.37 -5.19
CA THR A 182 -17.24 -5.54 -5.63
C THR A 182 -17.07 -4.86 -6.99
N PRO A 183 -16.14 -3.91 -7.14
CA PRO A 183 -15.99 -3.17 -8.38
C PRO A 183 -15.36 -4.06 -9.46
N HIS A 184 -15.91 -3.99 -10.67
CA HIS A 184 -15.24 -4.49 -11.86
C HIS A 184 -14.42 -3.34 -12.46
N LEU A 185 -13.09 -3.48 -12.42
CA LEU A 185 -12.14 -2.45 -12.87
C LEU A 185 -11.42 -2.79 -14.17
N GLY A 186 -11.52 -4.02 -14.68
CA GLY A 186 -10.83 -4.45 -15.91
C GLY A 186 -11.20 -3.69 -17.18
N ASN A 187 -12.32 -2.94 -17.18
CA ASN A 187 -12.70 -2.04 -18.30
C ASN A 187 -12.35 -0.57 -18.06
N LYS A 188 -11.61 -0.26 -17.00
CA LYS A 188 -11.18 1.11 -16.69
C LYS A 188 -9.77 1.32 -17.17
N ASP A 189 -9.52 2.46 -17.78
CA ASP A 189 -8.18 2.88 -18.15
C ASP A 189 -7.25 2.95 -16.92
N THR A 190 -6.00 2.49 -17.07
CA THR A 190 -5.03 2.39 -15.97
C THR A 190 -4.70 3.77 -15.40
N HIS A 191 -4.53 4.79 -16.26
CA HIS A 191 -4.24 6.16 -15.81
C HIS A 191 -5.40 6.75 -15.01
N THR A 192 -6.65 6.38 -15.33
CA THR A 192 -7.83 6.71 -14.53
C THR A 192 -7.77 6.09 -13.14
N LEU A 193 -7.28 4.84 -13.00
CA LEU A 193 -7.07 4.21 -11.69
C LEU A 193 -6.00 4.94 -10.89
N CYS A 194 -4.84 5.22 -11.51
CA CYS A 194 -3.74 5.97 -10.89
C CYS A 194 -4.22 7.34 -10.39
N CYS A 195 -4.96 8.07 -11.22
CA CYS A 195 -5.52 9.36 -10.86
C CYS A 195 -6.59 9.24 -9.76
N CYS A 196 -7.37 8.16 -9.71
CA CYS A 196 -8.32 7.92 -8.64
C CYS A 196 -7.66 7.70 -7.28
N VAL A 197 -6.51 7.00 -7.24
CA VAL A 197 -5.72 6.85 -6.00
C VAL A 197 -5.18 8.20 -5.54
N LYS A 198 -4.54 8.97 -6.44
CA LYS A 198 -4.06 10.32 -6.13
C LYS A 198 -5.18 11.25 -5.65
N ASP A 199 -6.33 11.23 -6.33
CA ASP A 199 -7.51 12.04 -6.00
C ASP A 199 -8.13 11.66 -4.65
N PHE A 200 -8.08 10.38 -4.28
CA PHE A 200 -8.54 9.93 -2.96
C PHE A 200 -7.63 10.46 -1.85
N LEU A 201 -6.31 10.30 -1.99
CA LEU A 201 -5.34 10.73 -0.97
C LEU A 201 -5.38 12.24 -0.76
N ARG A 202 -5.45 13.04 -1.82
CA ARG A 202 -5.56 14.51 -1.72
C ARG A 202 -6.84 15.02 -1.08
N GLN A 203 -7.90 14.22 -1.05
CA GLN A 203 -9.21 14.63 -0.50
C GLN A 203 -9.42 14.19 0.93
N LEU A 204 -8.42 13.58 1.56
CA LEU A 204 -8.47 13.28 2.98
C LEU A 204 -8.45 14.60 3.77
N VAL A 205 -9.22 14.65 4.86
CA VAL A 205 -9.23 15.81 5.77
C VAL A 205 -7.85 16.04 6.37
N HIS A 206 -7.16 14.95 6.71
CA HIS A 206 -5.76 14.96 7.07
C HIS A 206 -4.97 14.17 6.02
N PRO A 207 -3.83 14.70 5.57
CA PRO A 207 -2.98 14.00 4.60
C PRO A 207 -2.52 12.64 5.12
N LEU A 208 -2.04 11.77 4.23
CA LEU A 208 -1.60 10.42 4.62
C LEU A 208 -0.48 10.48 5.66
N ILE A 209 0.43 11.44 5.53
CA ILE A 209 1.39 11.84 6.57
C ILE A 209 0.84 13.12 7.22
N PRO A 210 0.19 13.03 8.39
CA PRO A 210 -0.41 14.18 9.05
C PRO A 210 0.66 15.22 9.44
N ILE A 211 0.27 16.49 9.49
CA ILE A 211 1.17 17.62 9.81
C ILE A 211 2.00 17.36 11.08
N TYR A 212 1.35 16.84 12.12
CA TYR A 212 1.98 16.58 13.41
C TYR A 212 3.10 15.55 13.38
N HIS A 213 3.15 14.67 12.37
CA HIS A 213 4.18 13.65 12.22
C HIS A 213 5.25 14.03 11.18
N ARG A 214 5.07 15.13 10.43
CA ARG A 214 6.01 15.50 9.35
C ARG A 214 7.44 15.67 9.86
N ARG A 215 7.60 16.34 11.00
CA ARG A 215 8.90 16.64 11.59
C ARG A 215 9.72 15.37 11.87
N ASP A 216 9.07 14.31 12.36
CA ASP A 216 9.75 13.06 12.69
C ASP A 216 10.34 12.40 11.43
N PHE A 217 9.57 12.43 10.34
CA PHE A 217 10.05 11.95 9.05
C PHE A 217 11.13 12.85 8.44
N GLU A 218 11.02 14.17 8.59
CA GLU A 218 12.01 15.12 8.11
C GLU A 218 13.35 14.96 8.84
N GLU A 219 13.32 14.80 10.17
CA GLU A 219 14.50 14.55 11.00
C GLU A 219 15.19 13.25 10.63
N ALA A 220 14.43 12.19 10.32
CA ALA A 220 14.99 10.92 9.88
C ALA A 220 15.89 11.07 8.64
N THR A 221 15.64 12.05 7.77
CA THR A 221 16.47 12.32 6.57
C THR A 221 17.77 13.05 6.84
N ARG A 222 18.00 13.52 8.08
CA ARG A 222 19.21 14.25 8.47
C ARG A 222 20.33 13.34 8.96
N HIS A 223 20.01 12.08 9.26
CA HIS A 223 21.02 11.09 9.61
C HIS A 223 21.83 10.68 8.38
N GLU A 224 23.15 10.52 8.56
CA GLU A 224 24.06 10.04 7.52
C GLU A 224 24.17 8.50 7.52
N ASP A 225 24.12 7.90 8.70
CA ASP A 225 24.18 6.45 8.86
C ASP A 225 22.86 5.78 8.45
N ARG A 226 22.96 4.73 7.63
CA ARG A 226 21.79 4.03 7.08
C ARG A 226 20.94 3.41 8.20
N LEU A 227 21.56 2.79 9.20
CA LEU A 227 20.81 2.15 10.28
C LEU A 227 20.10 3.19 11.15
N ALA A 228 20.73 4.34 11.40
CA ALA A 228 20.11 5.46 12.09
C ALA A 228 18.89 6.01 11.32
N VAL A 229 19.00 6.16 9.98
CA VAL A 229 17.86 6.53 9.13
C VAL A 229 16.74 5.49 9.24
N GLU A 230 17.05 4.20 9.06
CA GLU A 230 16.05 3.12 9.12
C GLU A 230 15.34 3.08 10.48
N MET A 231 16.08 3.26 11.57
CA MET A 231 15.54 3.31 12.93
C MET A 231 14.66 4.54 13.17
N ALA A 232 15.08 5.72 12.72
CA ALA A 232 14.28 6.95 12.85
C ALA A 232 12.98 6.87 12.04
N VAL A 233 13.05 6.35 10.81
CA VAL A 233 11.85 6.08 9.97
C VAL A 233 10.94 5.07 10.66
N TYR A 234 11.49 3.99 11.22
CA TYR A 234 10.70 3.00 11.95
C TYR A 234 9.88 3.63 13.08
N LEU A 235 10.53 4.45 13.92
CA LEU A 235 9.87 5.14 15.04
C LEU A 235 8.79 6.11 14.52
N ALA A 236 9.09 6.91 13.51
CA ALA A 236 8.11 7.82 12.91
C ALA A 236 6.89 7.09 12.33
N VAL A 237 7.09 5.92 11.71
CA VAL A 237 6.02 5.07 11.18
C VAL A 237 5.18 4.43 12.28
N LEU A 238 5.78 4.07 13.43
CA LEU A 238 5.05 3.52 14.57
C LEU A 238 4.09 4.53 15.21
N GLU A 239 4.50 5.79 15.29
CA GLU A 239 3.67 6.88 15.84
C GLU A 239 2.44 7.19 14.97
N LEU A 240 2.43 6.77 13.70
CA LEU A 240 1.25 6.91 12.86
C LEU A 240 0.11 6.01 13.36
N HIS A 241 -1.10 6.57 13.36
CA HIS A 241 -2.32 5.78 13.49
C HIS A 241 -2.33 4.59 12.51
N GLN A 242 -2.80 3.44 12.96
CA GLN A 242 -2.72 2.18 12.19
C GLN A 242 -3.26 2.28 10.76
N ALA A 243 -4.39 2.96 10.53
CA ALA A 243 -4.92 3.16 9.19
C ALA A 243 -3.96 3.95 8.27
N HIS A 244 -3.25 4.94 8.81
CA HIS A 244 -2.24 5.70 8.08
C HIS A 244 -0.99 4.86 7.81
N ARG A 245 -0.50 4.16 8.84
CA ARG A 245 0.66 3.27 8.76
C ARG A 245 0.47 2.16 7.73
N ASP A 246 -0.61 1.38 7.85
CA ASP A 246 -0.87 0.24 6.97
C ASP A 246 -1.12 0.71 5.52
N THR A 247 -1.82 1.84 5.35
CA THR A 247 -2.03 2.43 4.02
C THR A 247 -0.71 2.92 3.40
N LEU A 248 0.16 3.56 4.20
CA LEU A 248 1.48 3.99 3.76
C LEU A 248 2.33 2.79 3.34
N ALA A 249 2.43 1.76 4.18
CA ALA A 249 3.19 0.54 3.89
C ALA A 249 2.72 -0.14 2.60
N TYR A 250 1.40 -0.26 2.41
CA TYR A 250 0.83 -0.83 1.20
C TYR A 250 1.17 -0.03 -0.06
N LEU A 251 1.16 1.30 0.02
CA LEU A 251 1.52 2.18 -1.10
C LEU A 251 3.03 2.19 -1.38
N MET A 252 3.88 2.11 -0.35
CA MET A 252 5.33 2.03 -0.53
C MET A 252 5.71 0.79 -1.33
N LEU A 253 5.22 -0.38 -0.94
CA LEU A 253 5.45 -1.64 -1.67
C LEU A 253 4.93 -1.59 -3.12
N HIS A 254 3.82 -0.91 -3.35
CA HIS A 254 3.29 -0.71 -4.70
C HIS A 254 4.22 0.16 -5.55
N TRP A 255 4.67 1.29 -5.01
CA TRP A 255 5.52 2.23 -5.74
C TRP A 255 6.94 1.71 -5.92
N GLN A 256 7.45 0.89 -5.01
CA GLN A 256 8.70 0.13 -5.19
C GLN A 256 8.60 -0.78 -6.42
N ARG A 257 7.55 -1.59 -6.53
CA ARG A 257 7.33 -2.45 -7.71
C ARG A 257 7.17 -1.68 -9.01
N ILE A 258 6.59 -0.47 -8.96
CA ILE A 258 6.54 0.42 -10.13
C ILE A 258 7.93 0.92 -10.51
N ALA A 259 8.75 1.30 -9.53
CA ALA A 259 10.11 1.79 -9.75
C ALA A 259 11.06 0.70 -10.25
N GLU A 260 10.85 -0.53 -9.80
CA GLU A 260 11.58 -1.72 -10.24
C GLU A 260 11.22 -2.14 -11.66
N SER A 261 10.00 -1.83 -12.15
CA SER A 261 9.59 -2.16 -13.51
C SER A 261 10.22 -1.22 -14.55
N PRO A 262 11.15 -1.71 -15.40
CA PRO A 262 11.83 -0.84 -16.37
C PRO A 262 10.86 -0.28 -17.42
N ALA A 263 9.84 -1.05 -17.79
CA ALA A 263 8.84 -0.67 -18.79
C ALA A 263 8.02 0.57 -18.38
N VAL A 264 7.82 0.80 -17.08
CA VAL A 264 7.02 1.93 -16.60
C VAL A 264 7.78 3.25 -16.71
N ARG A 265 9.12 3.23 -16.70
CA ARG A 265 10.01 4.41 -16.78
C ARG A 265 9.73 5.45 -15.69
N MET A 266 9.38 4.97 -14.49
CA MET A 266 9.08 5.81 -13.33
C MET A 266 10.03 5.49 -12.18
N THR A 267 11.14 6.22 -12.10
CA THR A 267 12.12 6.05 -11.02
C THR A 267 11.57 6.47 -9.65
N VAL A 268 12.25 6.07 -8.57
CA VAL A 268 11.98 6.55 -7.21
C VAL A 268 11.94 8.08 -7.16
N ASN A 269 12.84 8.75 -7.86
CA ASN A 269 12.86 10.21 -7.96
C ASN A 269 11.58 10.76 -8.60
N ASN A 270 11.14 10.19 -9.72
CA ASN A 270 9.92 10.62 -10.41
C ASN A 270 8.67 10.41 -9.55
N LEU A 271 8.59 9.29 -8.85
CA LEU A 271 7.49 8.98 -7.93
C LEU A 271 7.49 9.95 -6.74
N ALA A 272 8.66 10.25 -6.17
CA ALA A 272 8.79 11.20 -5.08
C ALA A 272 8.27 12.60 -5.45
N VAL A 273 8.61 13.09 -6.64
CA VAL A 273 8.12 14.39 -7.15
C VAL A 273 6.59 14.41 -7.26
N ILE A 274 5.99 13.32 -7.74
CA ILE A 274 4.52 13.23 -7.94
C ILE A 274 3.78 13.13 -6.61
N PHE A 275 4.28 12.31 -5.69
CA PHE A 275 3.53 11.90 -4.50
C PHE A 275 3.84 12.71 -3.25
N ALA A 276 5.01 13.34 -3.11
CA ALA A 276 5.33 14.19 -1.97
C ALA A 276 4.22 15.23 -1.67
N PRO A 277 3.79 16.09 -2.61
CA PRO A 277 2.69 17.03 -2.34
C PRO A 277 1.36 16.31 -2.02
N THR A 278 1.12 15.14 -2.60
CA THR A 278 -0.11 14.37 -2.37
C THR A 278 -0.14 13.74 -0.97
N LEU A 279 1.00 13.29 -0.44
CA LEU A 279 1.10 12.59 0.83
C LEU A 279 1.20 13.52 2.02
N PHE A 280 1.86 14.66 1.84
CA PHE A 280 2.02 15.67 2.88
C PHE A 280 0.86 16.67 2.85
N GLY A 281 0.18 16.84 1.72
CA GLY A 281 -0.99 17.70 1.59
C GLY A 281 -0.64 19.17 1.37
N ASP A 282 -1.68 19.99 1.17
CA ASP A 282 -1.53 21.35 0.67
C ASP A 282 -1.29 22.42 1.76
N LEU A 283 -1.31 22.02 3.03
CA LEU A 283 -1.01 22.89 4.16
C LEU A 283 0.51 23.12 4.25
N ASP A 284 0.92 24.39 4.23
CA ASP A 284 2.31 24.87 4.21
C ASP A 284 3.12 24.45 2.97
N VAL A 285 2.48 24.45 1.79
CA VAL A 285 3.19 24.21 0.52
C VAL A 285 4.08 25.40 0.18
N THR A 286 5.37 25.28 0.50
CA THR A 286 6.45 26.13 0.00
C THR A 286 7.38 25.27 -0.87
N LEU A 287 8.17 25.92 -1.75
CA LEU A 287 9.14 25.20 -2.57
C LEU A 287 10.13 24.40 -1.70
N GLU A 288 10.58 25.00 -0.60
CA GLU A 288 11.48 24.38 0.38
C GLU A 288 10.85 23.13 0.99
N ASN A 289 9.62 23.23 1.48
CA ASN A 289 8.92 22.10 2.08
C ASN A 289 8.68 20.98 1.07
N VAL A 290 8.33 21.30 -0.17
CA VAL A 290 8.15 20.30 -1.23
C VAL A 290 9.44 19.55 -1.51
N VAL A 291 10.59 20.25 -1.57
CA VAL A 291 11.90 19.60 -1.75
C VAL A 291 12.23 18.67 -0.58
N THR A 292 11.96 19.11 0.65
CA THR A 292 12.14 18.28 1.86
C THR A 292 11.24 17.05 1.82
N TRP A 293 9.96 17.20 1.49
CA TRP A 293 9.02 16.08 1.41
C TRP A 293 9.35 15.09 0.29
N GLN A 294 9.91 15.59 -0.83
CA GLN A 294 10.47 14.72 -1.86
C GLN A 294 11.65 13.91 -1.33
N ARG A 295 12.56 14.53 -0.56
CA ARG A 295 13.68 13.81 0.08
C ARG A 295 13.17 12.73 1.05
N VAL A 296 12.22 13.08 1.91
CA VAL A 296 11.58 12.12 2.82
C VAL A 296 11.00 10.95 2.04
N LEU A 297 10.18 11.21 1.02
CA LEU A 297 9.54 10.15 0.26
C LEU A 297 10.54 9.27 -0.51
N LYS A 298 11.67 9.81 -0.96
CA LYS A 298 12.75 9.00 -1.53
C LYS A 298 13.32 8.03 -0.48
N VAL A 299 13.60 8.51 0.73
CA VAL A 299 14.08 7.66 1.83
C VAL A 299 13.07 6.54 2.11
N LEU A 300 11.78 6.87 2.22
CA LEU A 300 10.73 5.87 2.44
C LEU A 300 10.66 4.82 1.33
N LEU A 301 10.79 5.23 0.06
CA LEU A 301 10.79 4.32 -1.09
C LEU A 301 12.06 3.46 -1.18
N LEU A 302 13.17 3.89 -0.59
CA LEU A 302 14.43 3.14 -0.55
C LEU A 302 14.54 2.18 0.66
N MET A 303 13.61 2.26 1.61
CA MET A 303 13.52 1.28 2.70
C MET A 303 13.30 -0.14 2.14
N PRO A 304 13.89 -1.19 2.71
CA PRO A 304 13.70 -2.56 2.21
C PRO A 304 12.23 -2.98 2.13
N ALA A 305 11.83 -3.78 1.13
CA ALA A 305 10.45 -4.26 1.03
C ALA A 305 9.99 -5.05 2.29
N GLY A 306 10.91 -5.76 2.95
CA GLY A 306 10.67 -6.44 4.22
C GLY A 306 10.27 -5.48 5.35
N PHE A 307 10.83 -4.25 5.37
CA PHE A 307 10.47 -3.21 6.33
C PHE A 307 8.99 -2.83 6.23
N TRP A 308 8.42 -2.76 5.03
CA TRP A 308 7.01 -2.41 4.85
C TRP A 308 6.08 -3.60 5.09
N SER A 309 6.52 -4.79 4.70
CA SER A 309 5.71 -6.01 4.76
C SER A 309 5.29 -6.37 6.20
N GLN A 310 6.13 -6.05 7.20
CA GLN A 310 5.81 -6.29 8.62
C GLN A 310 4.56 -5.54 9.11
N PHE A 311 4.17 -4.44 8.46
CA PHE A 311 2.99 -3.65 8.85
C PHE A 311 1.70 -4.16 8.19
N LEU A 312 1.77 -5.17 7.33
CA LEU A 312 0.64 -5.66 6.53
C LEU A 312 0.14 -7.04 6.97
N GLU A 313 0.49 -7.49 8.16
CA GLU A 313 0.02 -8.77 8.70
C GLU A 313 -1.52 -8.85 8.73
N VAL A 314 -2.06 -9.94 8.19
CA VAL A 314 -3.50 -10.16 8.06
C VAL A 314 -4.05 -10.80 9.33
N HIS A 315 -4.67 -10.00 10.20
CA HIS A 315 -5.34 -10.53 11.39
C HIS A 315 -6.69 -11.18 11.06
N PRO A 316 -7.10 -12.28 11.70
CA PRO A 316 -8.41 -12.90 11.48
C PRO A 316 -9.57 -11.93 11.79
N LEU A 317 -10.71 -12.08 11.09
CA LEU A 317 -11.92 -11.31 11.39
C LEU A 317 -12.48 -11.77 12.73
N PRO A 318 -12.93 -10.86 13.62
CA PRO A 318 -13.56 -11.26 14.87
C PRO A 318 -14.82 -12.10 14.58
N SER A 319 -14.84 -13.31 15.13
CA SER A 319 -15.96 -14.26 15.04
C SER A 319 -17.14 -13.71 15.85
N SER A 320 -18.13 -13.14 15.17
CA SER A 320 -19.45 -12.72 15.70
C SER A 320 -19.44 -11.88 16.98
N LEU A 321 -19.74 -10.58 16.87
CA LEU A 321 -20.35 -9.88 18.00
C LEU A 321 -21.68 -10.56 18.31
N GLY A 322 -21.76 -11.23 19.46
CA GLY A 322 -23.02 -11.52 20.12
C GLY A 322 -23.80 -10.24 20.34
N SER A 323 -25.12 -10.33 20.25
CA SER A 323 -26.01 -9.21 20.50
C SER A 323 -25.91 -8.76 21.95
N THR A 324 -25.54 -7.50 22.16
CA THR A 324 -26.22 -6.56 23.05
C THR A 324 -25.67 -5.16 22.77
N TYR A 325 -26.58 -4.21 22.68
CA TYR A 325 -26.30 -2.79 22.76
C TYR A 325 -25.59 -2.51 24.09
N ASP A 326 -24.49 -1.75 24.07
CA ASP A 326 -24.21 -0.80 25.14
C ASP A 326 -23.55 0.46 24.54
N PHE A 327 -24.14 1.60 24.89
CA PHE A 327 -23.93 2.92 24.31
C PHE A 327 -22.99 3.80 25.17
N GLU A 328 -22.29 3.23 26.17
CA GLU A 328 -21.60 4.01 27.21
C GLU A 328 -20.08 3.82 27.34
N ASP A 329 -19.34 3.41 26.29
CA ASP A 329 -17.86 3.38 26.33
C ASP A 329 -17.18 4.55 25.60
N ARG A 330 -17.80 5.74 25.60
CA ARG A 330 -17.27 6.90 24.87
C ARG A 330 -16.32 7.81 25.66
N TYR A 331 -15.79 7.40 26.82
CA TYR A 331 -14.87 8.24 27.61
C TYR A 331 -13.59 7.58 28.14
N ASN A 332 -13.38 6.27 27.97
CA ASN A 332 -12.19 5.57 28.51
C ASN A 332 -11.17 5.07 27.47
N GLN A 333 -11.27 5.44 26.20
CA GLN A 333 -10.28 5.05 25.17
C GLN A 333 -9.00 5.94 25.17
N ARG A 334 -8.54 6.35 26.36
CA ARG A 334 -7.18 6.91 26.58
C ARG A 334 -6.19 5.87 27.13
N HIS A 335 -6.55 4.59 27.11
CA HIS A 335 -5.61 3.52 27.38
C HIS A 335 -5.36 2.78 26.06
N TRP A 336 -4.30 3.21 25.36
CA TRP A 336 -3.64 2.33 24.40
C TRP A 336 -3.08 1.16 25.21
N ASP A 337 -3.84 0.09 25.33
CA ASP A 337 -3.33 -1.14 25.90
C ASP A 337 -2.18 -1.63 25.02
N SER A 338 -0.98 -1.37 25.54
CA SER A 338 0.26 -2.11 25.38
C SER A 338 0.12 -3.40 24.56
N SER A 339 0.18 -3.25 23.23
CA SER A 339 0.70 -4.30 22.33
C SER A 339 2.24 -4.26 22.33
N SER A 340 2.83 -4.11 23.51
CA SER A 340 4.27 -4.03 23.75
C SER A 340 5.01 -5.36 23.53
N ASN A 341 4.31 -6.44 23.15
CA ASN A 341 4.95 -7.74 22.88
C ASN A 341 5.13 -8.07 21.39
N LEU A 342 4.39 -7.45 20.48
CA LEU A 342 4.57 -7.66 19.02
C LEU A 342 5.67 -6.75 18.43
N GLY A 343 5.84 -5.54 18.98
CA GLY A 343 6.83 -4.58 18.49
C GLY A 343 8.28 -4.95 18.82
N TRP A 344 8.58 -5.36 20.06
CA TRP A 344 9.98 -5.53 20.49
C TRP A 344 10.67 -6.78 19.93
N SER A 345 9.91 -7.85 19.64
CA SER A 345 10.43 -9.09 19.05
C SER A 345 10.71 -8.92 17.56
N SER A 346 9.77 -8.32 16.81
CA SER A 346 9.95 -8.05 15.37
C SER A 346 11.07 -7.03 15.11
N VAL A 347 11.17 -5.97 15.91
CA VAL A 347 12.25 -4.96 15.81
C VAL A 347 13.61 -5.57 16.06
N LYS A 348 13.77 -6.28 17.19
CA LYS A 348 15.05 -6.94 17.47
C LYS A 348 15.37 -7.96 16.39
N THR A 349 14.39 -8.66 15.83
CA THR A 349 14.62 -9.65 14.78
C THR A 349 15.02 -9.00 13.46
N TYR A 350 14.35 -7.92 13.04
CA TYR A 350 14.66 -7.16 11.83
C TYR A 350 16.05 -6.50 11.91
N PHE A 351 16.35 -5.79 13.01
CA PHE A 351 17.67 -5.16 13.14
C PHE A 351 18.78 -6.17 13.43
N ARG A 352 18.52 -7.29 14.14
CA ARG A 352 19.51 -8.38 14.31
C ARG A 352 19.80 -9.09 13.00
N SER A 353 18.80 -9.34 12.15
CA SER A 353 19.04 -9.97 10.84
C SER A 353 19.91 -9.07 9.96
N MET A 354 19.75 -7.75 10.03
CA MET A 354 20.61 -6.81 9.30
C MET A 354 22.04 -6.73 9.85
N VAL A 355 22.23 -6.73 11.17
CA VAL A 355 23.57 -6.72 11.79
C VAL A 355 24.33 -8.04 11.57
N ASN A 356 23.60 -9.16 11.48
CA ASN A 356 24.22 -10.45 11.18
C ASN A 356 24.64 -10.60 9.70
N LEU A 357 23.96 -9.93 8.76
CA LEU A 357 24.32 -9.91 7.33
C LEU A 357 25.58 -9.07 7.04
N SER A 358 25.85 -8.03 7.85
CA SER A 358 27.09 -7.25 7.73
C SER A 358 28.31 -7.91 8.38
N SER A 359 28.10 -8.99 9.15
CA SER A 359 29.17 -9.72 9.86
C SER A 359 29.72 -10.93 9.08
N THR A 360 29.14 -11.27 7.91
CA THR A 360 29.57 -12.40 7.07
C THR A 360 30.53 -12.03 5.93
N HIS A 361 31.10 -10.82 5.95
CA HIS A 361 32.04 -10.32 4.93
C HIS A 361 33.35 -9.76 5.52
N LEU A 362 33.83 -10.31 6.63
CA LEU A 362 35.16 -10.03 7.18
C LEU A 362 36.03 -11.28 7.20
#